data_AF-A0A940DWB5-F1
#
_entry.id   AF-A0A940DWB5-F1
#
_cell.length_a   1.000
_cell.length_b   1.000
_cell.length_c   1.000
_cell.angle_alpha   90.00
_cell.angle_beta   90.00
_cell.angle_gamma   90.00
#
_symmetry.space_group_name_H-M   'P 1'
#
loop_
_entity.id
_entity.type
_entity.pdbx_description
1 polymer ?
#
loop_
_entity_poly.entity_id
_entity_poly.type
_entity_poly.pdbx_seq_one_letter_code
_entity_poly.pdbx_strand_id
1 'polypeptide(L)'
;MEAIITMTNVDVHRAIVIAHRTEDMFLTGMLTSAIKTLKSELARRIVKITFLKKDGTLAVRYGTTIPALAGRHINGNGICADARNVVCFWDTEASGENKWRSFRYEKLISFE
;
A
#
# COMPACT_ATOMS: atom_id res chain seq x y z
N MET A 1 -8.17 9.46 -27.13
CA MET A 1 -8.46 9.79 -25.72
C MET A 1 -7.12 9.74 -25.00
N GLU A 2 -6.52 10.90 -24.72
CA GLU A 2 -5.24 10.94 -24.00
C GLU A 2 -5.52 10.72 -22.51
N ALA A 3 -4.90 9.68 -21.93
CA ALA A 3 -4.99 9.43 -20.50
C ALA A 3 -4.05 10.42 -19.77
N ILE A 4 -4.62 11.52 -19.26
CA ILE A 4 -3.87 12.46 -18.41
C ILE A 4 -3.75 11.84 -17.02
N ILE A 5 -2.53 11.42 -16.65
CA ILE A 5 -2.23 10.92 -15.30
C ILE A 5 -1.89 12.12 -14.42
N THR A 6 -2.81 12.53 -13.54
CA THR A 6 -2.52 13.56 -12.53
C THR A 6 -1.70 12.94 -11.39
N MET A 7 -0.45 13.37 -11.25
CA MET A 7 0.46 12.94 -10.18
C MET A 7 0.69 14.06 -9.17
N THR A 8 0.61 13.73 -7.89
CA THR A 8 1.08 14.60 -6.81
C THR A 8 2.58 14.40 -6.57
N ASN A 9 3.23 15.28 -5.82
CA ASN A 9 4.63 15.10 -5.41
C ASN A 9 4.86 13.76 -4.68
N VAL A 10 3.86 13.29 -3.93
CA VAL A 10 3.93 11.98 -3.24
C VAL A 10 3.86 10.84 -4.25
N ASP A 11 3.06 10.96 -5.31
CA ASP A 11 3.00 9.96 -6.38
C ASP A 11 4.32 9.90 -7.15
N VAL A 12 4.95 11.04 -7.40
CA VAL A 12 6.29 11.11 -8.04
C VAL A 12 7.34 10.45 -7.14
N HIS A 13 7.32 10.71 -5.84
CA HIS A 13 8.22 10.05 -4.89
C HIS A 13 8.06 8.52 -4.90
N ARG A 14 6.83 8.02 -4.90
CA ARG A 14 6.56 6.57 -5.03
C ARG A 14 7.12 6.01 -6.33
N ALA A 15 6.91 6.70 -7.45
CA ALA A 15 7.41 6.28 -8.75
C ALA A 15 8.95 6.18 -8.76
N ILE A 16 9.65 7.17 -8.22
CA ILE A 16 11.13 7.14 -8.11
C ILE A 16 11.60 5.93 -7.30
N VAL A 17 10.95 5.66 -6.17
CA VAL A 17 11.30 4.53 -5.30
C VAL A 17 11.04 3.19 -5.98
N ILE A 18 9.92 3.05 -6.69
CA ILE A 18 9.59 1.83 -7.41
C ILE A 18 10.58 1.63 -8.56
N ALA A 19 10.82 2.65 -9.38
CA ALA A 19 11.77 2.61 -10.49
C ALA A 19 13.16 2.19 -10.03
N HIS A 20 13.66 2.74 -8.92
CA HIS A 20 14.96 2.37 -8.36
C HIS A 20 14.99 0.90 -7.88
N ARG A 21 13.87 0.32 -7.47
CA ARG A 21 13.82 -1.05 -6.92
C ARG A 21 13.51 -2.12 -7.97
N THR A 22 12.77 -1.76 -9.02
CA THR A 22 12.36 -2.70 -10.07
C THR A 22 13.19 -2.58 -11.33
N GLU A 23 13.86 -1.43 -11.55
CA GLU A 23 14.59 -1.09 -12.79
C GLU A 23 13.72 -1.22 -14.05
N ASP A 24 12.39 -1.11 -13.88
CA ASP A 24 11.38 -1.30 -14.92
C ASP A 24 10.37 -0.15 -14.88
N MET A 25 10.37 0.68 -15.92
CA MET A 25 9.49 1.83 -16.04
C MET A 25 8.01 1.44 -16.25
N PHE A 26 7.74 0.32 -16.91
CA PHE A 26 6.38 -0.13 -17.16
C PHE A 26 5.75 -0.61 -15.83
N LEU A 27 6.47 -1.44 -15.08
CA LEU A 27 6.05 -1.84 -13.73
C LEU A 27 5.92 -0.62 -12.81
N THR A 28 6.80 0.37 -12.94
CA THR A 28 6.75 1.61 -12.16
C THR A 28 5.43 2.36 -12.35
N GLY A 29 5.02 2.58 -13.59
CA GLY A 29 3.76 3.27 -13.90
C GLY A 29 2.54 2.53 -13.34
N MET A 30 2.49 1.21 -13.57
CA MET A 30 1.38 0.38 -13.08
C MET A 30 1.29 0.36 -11.57
N LEU A 31 2.40 0.10 -10.87
CA LEU A 31 2.43 0.01 -9.42
C LEU A 31 2.14 1.35 -8.76
N THR A 32 2.64 2.47 -9.31
CA THR A 32 2.37 3.81 -8.78
C THR A 32 0.87 4.12 -8.81
N SER A 33 0.21 3.86 -9.95
CA SER A 33 -1.23 4.02 -10.09
C SER A 33 -2.00 3.09 -9.15
N ALA A 34 -1.61 1.81 -9.10
CA ALA A 34 -2.23 0.81 -8.24
C ALA A 34 -2.14 1.19 -6.75
N ILE A 35 -0.98 1.65 -6.27
CA ILE A 35 -0.78 2.06 -4.87
C ILE A 35 -1.60 3.31 -4.54
N LYS A 36 -1.69 4.27 -5.47
CA LYS A 36 -2.52 5.45 -5.30
C LYS A 36 -3.98 5.06 -5.10
N THR A 37 -4.50 4.20 -5.97
CA THR A 37 -5.87 3.67 -5.87
C THR A 37 -6.05 2.86 -4.58
N LEU A 38 -5.15 1.92 -4.28
CA LEU A 38 -5.20 1.11 -3.07
C LEU A 38 -5.24 1.96 -1.79
N LYS A 39 -4.40 3.00 -1.67
CA LYS A 39 -4.41 3.89 -0.50
C LYS A 39 -5.74 4.65 -0.37
N SER A 40 -6.34 5.06 -1.49
CA SER A 40 -7.68 5.67 -1.51
C SER A 40 -8.76 4.68 -1.08
N GLU A 41 -8.69 3.43 -1.53
CA GLU A 41 -9.63 2.37 -1.17
C GLU A 41 -9.51 1.98 0.32
N LEU A 42 -8.28 1.84 0.82
CA LEU A 42 -8.01 1.56 2.24
C LEU A 42 -8.57 2.62 3.18
N ALA A 43 -8.66 3.87 2.74
CA ALA A 43 -9.24 4.97 3.53
C ALA A 43 -10.77 4.90 3.60
N ARG A 44 -11.41 4.13 2.70
CA ARG A 44 -12.88 4.09 2.51
C ARG A 44 -13.51 2.77 2.91
N ARG A 45 -12.82 1.64 2.67
CA ARG A 45 -13.32 0.29 2.93
C ARG A 45 -12.23 -0.65 3.43
N ILE A 46 -12.65 -1.87 3.78
CA ILE A 46 -11.74 -3.01 3.95
C ILE A 46 -11.44 -3.55 2.56
N VAL A 47 -10.16 -3.73 2.25
CA VAL A 47 -9.66 -4.17 0.96
C VAL A 47 -8.92 -5.49 1.15
N LYS A 48 -9.18 -6.47 0.28
CA LYS A 48 -8.38 -7.68 0.22
C LYS A 48 -7.11 -7.38 -0.56
N ILE A 49 -5.94 -7.55 0.04
CA ILE A 49 -4.64 -7.22 -0.53
C ILE A 49 -3.82 -8.49 -0.67
N THR A 50 -3.26 -8.71 -1.85
CA THR A 50 -2.27 -9.76 -2.12
C THR A 50 -0.91 -9.14 -2.37
N PHE A 51 0.11 -9.58 -1.64
CA PHE A 51 1.48 -9.10 -1.80
C PHE A 51 2.52 -10.21 -1.63
N LEU A 52 3.68 -10.03 -2.25
CA LEU A 52 4.80 -10.96 -2.20
C LEU A 52 5.67 -10.71 -0.95
N LYS A 53 5.88 -11.75 -0.15
CA LYS A 53 6.80 -11.70 1.00
C LYS A 53 8.26 -11.87 0.57
N LYS A 54 9.17 -11.61 1.51
CA LYS A 54 10.62 -11.78 1.30
C LYS A 54 11.01 -13.24 1.02
N ASP A 55 10.29 -14.19 1.59
CA ASP A 55 10.50 -15.64 1.40
C ASP A 55 9.95 -16.16 0.05
N GLY A 56 9.37 -15.29 -0.78
CA GLY A 56 8.76 -15.66 -2.06
C GLY A 56 7.32 -16.16 -1.95
N THR A 57 6.76 -16.29 -0.74
CA THR A 57 5.36 -16.68 -0.55
C THR A 57 4.41 -15.51 -0.74
N LEU A 58 3.19 -15.80 -1.19
CA LEU A 58 2.12 -14.81 -1.27
C LEU A 58 1.43 -14.65 0.09
N ALA A 59 1.16 -13.40 0.46
CA ALA A 59 0.32 -13.06 1.60
C ALA A 59 -0.99 -12.47 1.09
N VAL A 60 -2.12 -13.03 1.53
CA VAL A 60 -3.45 -12.45 1.35
C VAL A 60 -3.92 -11.91 2.69
N ARG A 61 -4.32 -10.64 2.75
CA ARG A 61 -4.77 -9.96 3.98
C ARG A 61 -5.96 -9.06 3.71
N TYR A 62 -6.74 -8.77 4.74
CA TYR A 62 -7.83 -7.82 4.67
C TYR A 62 -7.42 -6.59 5.47
N GLY A 63 -7.22 -5.48 4.76
CA GLY A 63 -6.63 -4.27 5.30
C GLY A 63 -7.57 -3.09 5.28
N THR A 64 -7.42 -2.18 6.24
CA THR A 64 -8.10 -0.88 6.23
C THR A 64 -7.25 0.20 6.88
N THR A 65 -7.58 1.47 6.63
CA THR A 65 -7.06 2.64 7.34
C THR A 65 -8.19 3.54 7.84
N ILE A 66 -9.44 3.07 7.79
CA ILE A 66 -10.61 3.81 8.29
C ILE A 66 -10.39 4.16 9.76
N PRO A 67 -10.47 5.44 10.17
CA PRO A 67 -10.23 5.87 11.54
C PRO A 67 -11.11 5.16 12.59
N ALA A 68 -12.35 4.82 12.25
CA ALA A 68 -13.27 4.10 13.14
C ALA A 68 -12.76 2.70 13.52
N LEU A 69 -12.01 2.03 12.62
CA LEU A 69 -11.48 0.68 12.84
C LEU A 69 -10.03 0.71 13.33
N ALA A 70 -9.20 1.55 12.71
CA ALA A 70 -7.76 1.56 12.95
C ALA A 70 -7.31 2.62 13.98
N GLY A 71 -8.12 3.66 14.21
CA GLY A 71 -7.70 4.86 14.96
C GLY A 71 -7.37 4.58 16.43
N ARG A 72 -8.10 3.66 17.07
CA ARG A 72 -7.81 3.21 18.46
C ARG A 72 -6.47 2.52 18.61
N HIS A 73 -5.86 2.12 17.50
CA HIS A 73 -4.59 1.40 17.46
C HIS A 73 -3.44 2.30 17.01
N ILE A 74 -3.63 3.64 17.01
CA ILE A 74 -2.61 4.63 16.69
C ILE A 74 -2.21 5.34 17.99
N ASN A 75 -0.90 5.35 18.30
CA ASN A 75 -0.35 5.98 19.51
C ASN A 75 0.28 7.35 19.27
N GLY A 76 0.14 7.94 18.08
CA GLY A 76 0.68 9.26 17.72
C GLY A 76 2.18 9.31 17.41
N ASN A 77 2.94 8.24 17.68
CA ASN A 77 4.39 8.18 17.47
C ASN A 77 4.80 7.59 16.10
N GLY A 78 3.83 7.40 15.20
CA GLY A 78 4.03 6.76 13.91
C GLY A 78 4.68 7.70 12.89
N ILE A 79 5.66 7.19 12.15
CA ILE A 79 6.16 7.85 10.92
C ILE A 79 5.24 7.47 9.77
N CYS A 80 4.95 8.43 8.89
CA CYS A 80 4.08 8.18 7.74
C CYS A 80 4.64 7.04 6.86
N ALA A 81 3.73 6.22 6.32
CA ALA A 81 4.11 5.06 5.51
C ALA A 81 4.89 5.45 4.25
N ASP A 82 4.58 6.64 3.69
CA ASP A 82 5.28 7.17 2.53
C ASP A 82 6.75 7.51 2.81
N ALA A 83 7.08 8.05 3.98
CA ALA A 83 8.47 8.27 4.39
C ALA A 83 9.23 6.96 4.61
N ARG A 84 8.51 5.86 4.89
CA ARG A 84 9.09 4.52 5.00
C ARG A 84 9.06 3.73 3.68
N ASN A 85 8.56 4.32 2.59
CA ASN A 85 8.50 3.70 1.28
C ASN A 85 7.69 2.37 1.26
N VAL A 86 6.58 2.35 1.99
CA VAL A 86 5.69 1.19 2.17
C VAL A 86 4.21 1.58 2.10
N VAL A 87 3.36 0.61 1.81
CA VAL A 87 1.93 0.67 2.12
C VAL A 87 1.76 0.12 3.53
N CYS A 88 1.09 0.87 4.41
CA CYS A 88 0.75 0.45 5.76
C CYS A 88 -0.78 0.34 5.88
N PHE A 89 -1.27 -0.69 6.54
CA PHE A 89 -2.70 -0.92 6.76
C PHE A 89 -2.93 -1.64 8.08
N TRP A 90 -4.12 -1.47 8.64
CA TRP A 90 -4.62 -2.22 9.77
C TRP A 90 -5.19 -3.55 9.27
N ASP A 91 -4.60 -4.66 9.65
CA ASP A 91 -5.05 -6.00 9.29
C ASP A 91 -6.24 -6.40 10.17
N THR A 92 -7.39 -6.63 9.53
CA THR A 92 -8.65 -6.97 10.21
C THR A 92 -8.86 -8.48 10.35
N GLU A 93 -8.04 -9.33 9.72
CA GLU A 93 -8.31 -10.78 9.64
C GLU A 93 -7.16 -11.70 10.11
N ALA A 94 -6.07 -11.19 10.66
CA ALA A 94 -4.99 -12.08 11.10
C ALA A 94 -5.32 -12.79 12.41
N SER A 95 -6.02 -13.93 12.35
CA SER A 95 -5.88 -15.05 13.29
C SER A 95 -5.90 -14.66 14.77
N GLY A 96 -6.86 -13.81 15.17
CA GLY A 96 -7.04 -13.36 16.57
C GLY A 96 -6.23 -12.13 17.00
N GLU A 97 -5.34 -11.60 16.14
CA GLU A 97 -4.54 -10.40 16.44
C GLU A 97 -4.66 -9.35 15.33
N ASN A 98 -5.56 -8.39 15.54
CA ASN A 98 -5.59 -7.18 14.72
C ASN A 98 -4.30 -6.39 14.95
N LYS A 99 -3.53 -6.14 13.88
CA LYS A 99 -2.27 -5.39 13.98
C LYS A 99 -1.93 -4.60 12.73
N TRP A 100 -1.13 -3.55 12.91
CA TRP A 100 -0.54 -2.81 11.81
C TRP A 100 0.42 -3.68 11.04
N ARG A 101 0.25 -3.70 9.72
CA ARG A 101 1.13 -4.39 8.78
C ARG A 101 1.53 -3.46 7.66
N SER A 102 2.62 -3.82 6.99
CA SER A 102 3.09 -3.09 5.83
C SER A 102 3.79 -3.99 4.83
N PHE A 103 3.75 -3.60 3.56
CA PHE A 103 4.58 -4.17 2.50
C PHE A 103 5.16 -3.05 1.64
N ARG A 104 6.27 -3.34 0.97
CA ARG A 104 6.93 -2.38 0.06
C ARG A 104 6.13 -2.24 -1.23
N TYR A 105 6.18 -1.07 -1.85
CA TYR A 105 5.44 -0.75 -3.07
C TYR A 105 5.57 -1.79 -4.17
N GLU A 106 6.79 -2.22 -4.45
CA GLU A 106 7.11 -3.19 -5.51
C GLU A 106 6.63 -4.62 -5.23
N LYS A 107 6.05 -4.87 -4.05
CA LYS A 107 5.55 -6.18 -3.64
C LYS A 107 4.05 -6.36 -3.82
N LEU A 108 3.34 -5.32 -4.27
CA LEU A 108 1.92 -5.44 -4.57
C LEU A 108 1.69 -6.39 -5.75
N ILE A 109 0.75 -7.33 -5.59
CA ILE A 109 0.33 -8.25 -6.65
C ILE A 109 -1.08 -7.90 -7.12
N SER A 110 -2.04 -7.79 -6.19
CA SER A 110 -3.43 -7.42 -6.49
C SER A 110 -4.14 -6.86 -5.27
N PHE A 111 -5.27 -6.19 -5.50
CA PHE A 111 -6.19 -5.78 -4.43
C PHE A 111 -7.63 -5.72 -4.93
N GLU A 112 -8.59 -6.03 -4.05
CA GLU A 112 -10.05 -6.14 -4.33
C GLU A 112 -10.90 -5.50 -3.24
#